data_AF-A0A2G2H7P7-F1
#
_entry.id   AF-A0A2G2H7P7-F1
#
_cell.length_a   1.000
_cell.length_b   1.000
_cell.length_c   1.000
_cell.angle_alpha   90.00
_cell.angle_beta   90.00
_cell.angle_gamma   90.00
#
_symmetry.space_group_name_H-M   'P 1'
#
loop_
_entity.id
_entity.type
_entity.pdbx_description
1 polymer ?
#
loop_
_entity_poly.entity_id
_entity_poly.type
_entity_poly.pdbx_seq_one_letter_code
_entity_poly.pdbx_strand_id
1 'polypeptide(L)'
;LMEAEGVTLEFEDAAIDALADVAVRVNDTVENIGARRLQTVLERLLDEISFTANDRKGETVTITADYVDAQLSDLAGNSDLSKFIL
;
A
#
# COMPACT_ATOMS: atom_id res chain seq x y z
N LEU A 1 6.67 -12.20 -0.29
CA LEU A 1 6.43 -12.24 1.17
C LEU A 1 5.11 -12.95 1.46
N MET A 2 4.01 -12.56 0.82
CA MET A 2 2.70 -13.22 1.01
C MET A 2 2.61 -14.67 0.49
N GLU A 3 3.29 -15.01 -0.60
CA GLU A 3 3.30 -16.39 -1.13
C GLU A 3 3.88 -17.40 -0.13
N ALA A 4 4.83 -16.99 0.73
CA ALA A 4 5.40 -17.86 1.76
C ALA A 4 4.37 -18.25 2.82
N GLU A 5 3.39 -17.38 3.09
CA GLU A 5 2.24 -17.63 3.96
C GLU A 5 1.10 -18.35 3.21
N GLY A 6 1.29 -18.64 1.91
CA GLY A 6 0.30 -19.26 1.04
C GLY A 6 -0.79 -18.31 0.58
N VAL A 7 -0.58 -16.99 0.65
CA VAL A 7 -1.52 -15.97 0.14
C VAL A 7 -1.04 -15.47 -1.21
N THR A 8 -1.90 -15.54 -2.22
CA THR A 8 -1.62 -14.98 -3.56
C THR A 8 -2.12 -13.54 -3.61
N LEU A 9 -1.29 -12.62 -4.10
CA LEU A 9 -1.71 -11.24 -4.35
C LEU A 9 -1.85 -11.03 -5.86
N GLU A 10 -2.97 -10.47 -6.28
CA GLU A 10 -3.19 -10.03 -7.66
C GLU A 10 -3.43 -8.52 -7.67
N PHE A 11 -2.64 -7.78 -8.43
CA PHE A 11 -2.82 -6.34 -8.56
C PHE A 11 -3.52 -6.04 -9.88
N GLU A 12 -4.62 -5.29 -9.81
CA GLU A 12 -5.21 -4.71 -11.01
C GLU A 12 -4.36 -3.52 -11.48
N ASP A 13 -4.36 -3.26 -12.79
CA ASP A 13 -3.61 -2.12 -13.37
C ASP A 13 -4.00 -0.80 -12.70
N ALA A 14 -5.30 -0.60 -12.45
CA ALA A 14 -5.81 0.59 -11.76
C ALA A 14 -5.29 0.73 -10.31
N ALA A 15 -4.98 -0.38 -9.64
CA ALA A 15 -4.40 -0.35 -8.30
C ALA A 15 -2.93 0.07 -8.34
N ILE A 16 -2.19 -0.33 -9.38
CA ILE A 16 -0.81 0.09 -9.61
C ILE A 16 -0.75 1.61 -9.84
N ASP A 17 -1.65 2.13 -10.67
CA ASP A 17 -1.76 3.58 -10.93
C ASP A 17 -2.09 4.34 -9.64
N ALA A 18 -3.07 3.86 -8.86
CA ALA A 18 -3.43 4.46 -7.57
C ALA A 18 -2.25 4.49 -6.58
N LEU A 19 -1.45 3.42 -6.51
CA LEU A 19 -0.25 3.37 -5.66
C LEU A 19 0.80 4.39 -6.09
N ALA A 20 1.01 4.54 -7.39
CA ALA A 20 1.92 5.54 -7.93
C ALA A 20 1.46 6.96 -7.58
N ASP A 21 0.18 7.25 -7.73
CA ASP A 21 -0.41 8.55 -7.40
C ASP A 21 -0.26 8.90 -5.92
N VAL A 22 -0.48 7.94 -5.03
CA VAL A 22 -0.27 8.14 -3.58
C VAL A 22 1.21 8.42 -3.30
N ALA A 23 2.14 7.65 -3.87
CA ALA A 23 3.56 7.85 -3.65
C ALA A 23 4.04 9.23 -4.14
N VAL A 24 3.57 9.68 -5.30
CA VAL A 24 3.86 11.02 -5.82
C VAL A 24 3.31 12.09 -4.88
N ARG A 25 2.05 11.97 -4.44
CA ARG A 25 1.43 12.95 -3.54
C ARG A 25 2.16 13.06 -2.21
N VAL A 26 2.62 11.95 -1.63
CA VAL A 26 3.40 11.98 -0.38
C VAL A 26 4.78 12.63 -0.62
N ASN A 27 5.44 12.32 -1.72
CA ASN A 27 6.70 12.99 -2.10
C ASN A 27 6.54 14.52 -2.22
N ASP A 28 5.39 14.99 -2.73
CA ASP A 28 5.12 16.42 -2.91
C ASP A 28 4.75 17.13 -1.59
N THR A 29 4.18 16.42 -0.62
CA THR A 29 3.65 17.01 0.62
C THR A 29 4.59 16.88 1.83
N VAL A 30 5.49 15.90 1.81
CA VAL A 30 6.40 15.63 2.93
C VAL A 30 7.86 15.88 2.55
N GLU A 31 8.47 14.91 1.86
CA GLU A 31 9.84 14.93 1.40
C GLU A 31 9.93 14.02 0.17
N ASN A 32 10.50 14.53 -0.91
CA ASN A 32 10.65 13.77 -2.13
C ASN A 32 11.89 12.88 -2.04
N ILE A 33 11.66 11.58 -1.77
CA ILE A 33 12.70 10.54 -1.75
C ILE A 33 12.69 9.70 -3.05
N GLY A 34 11.97 10.18 -4.07
CA GLY A 34 11.80 9.52 -5.35
C GLY A 34 11.10 8.17 -5.22
N ALA A 35 11.53 7.20 -6.03
CA ALA A 35 10.93 5.87 -6.12
C ALA A 35 10.99 5.07 -4.81
N ARG A 36 11.86 5.43 -3.85
CA ARG A 36 11.94 4.77 -2.54
C ARG A 36 10.63 4.87 -1.76
N ARG A 37 9.82 5.92 -2.01
CA ARG A 37 8.51 6.12 -1.40
C ARG A 37 7.56 4.94 -1.64
N LEU A 38 7.67 4.27 -2.79
CA LEU A 38 6.83 3.11 -3.11
C LEU A 38 7.02 1.96 -2.12
N GLN A 39 8.21 1.81 -1.50
CA GLN A 39 8.46 0.75 -0.52
C GLN A 39 7.58 0.92 0.71
N THR A 40 7.61 2.10 1.32
CA THR A 40 6.85 2.38 2.54
C THR A 40 5.34 2.46 2.28
N VAL A 41 4.95 2.96 1.10
CA VAL A 41 3.54 2.94 0.67
C VAL A 41 3.02 1.50 0.49
N LEU A 42 3.80 0.61 -0.13
CA LEU A 42 3.42 -0.78 -0.32
C LEU A 42 3.40 -1.56 1.00
N GLU A 43 4.36 -1.31 1.90
CA GLU A 43 4.35 -1.88 3.25
C GLU A 43 3.08 -1.50 4.00
N ARG A 44 2.69 -0.22 3.94
CA ARG A 44 1.46 0.26 4.57
C ARG A 44 0.21 -0.37 3.96
N LEU A 45 0.15 -0.50 2.64
CA LEU A 45 -0.96 -1.13 1.94
C LEU A 45 -1.18 -2.59 2.39
N LEU A 46 -0.08 -3.32 2.57
CA LEU A 46 -0.12 -4.76 2.86
C LEU A 46 -0.14 -5.07 4.36
N ASP A 47 -0.12 -4.06 5.24
CA ASP A 47 -0.02 -4.22 6.70
C ASP A 47 -1.14 -5.13 7.26
N GLU A 48 -2.39 -4.84 6.93
CA GLU A 48 -3.54 -5.63 7.37
C GLU A 48 -3.56 -7.06 6.79
N ILE A 49 -3.21 -7.19 5.50
CA ILE A 49 -3.12 -8.49 4.83
C ILE A 49 -2.02 -9.33 5.49
N SER A 50 -0.87 -8.72 5.77
CA SER A 50 0.25 -9.38 6.43
C SER A 50 -0.11 -9.83 7.85
N PHE A 51 -0.89 -9.03 8.59
CA PHE A 51 -1.33 -9.38 9.93
C PHE A 51 -2.28 -10.59 9.92
N THR A 52 -3.15 -10.69 8.92
CA THR A 52 -4.16 -11.76 8.80
C THR A 52 -3.75 -12.89 7.85
N ALA A 53 -2.51 -12.90 7.35
CA ALA A 53 -2.07 -13.82 6.29
C ALA A 53 -2.19 -15.31 6.67
N ASN A 54 -1.90 -15.64 7.94
CA ASN A 54 -2.01 -17.01 8.46
C ASN A 54 -3.43 -17.58 8.35
N ASP A 55 -4.44 -16.74 8.53
CA ASP A 55 -5.85 -17.14 8.48
C ASP A 55 -6.38 -17.20 7.03
N ARG A 56 -5.64 -16.61 6.08
CA ARG A 56 -6.01 -16.49 4.65
C ARG A 56 -5.25 -17.47 3.75
N LYS A 57 -4.63 -18.50 4.33
CA LYS A 57 -3.79 -19.44 3.58
C LYS A 57 -4.57 -20.13 2.46
N GLY A 58 -4.07 -20.02 1.24
CA GLY A 58 -4.69 -20.56 0.03
C GLY A 58 -5.63 -19.58 -0.67
N GLU A 59 -5.84 -18.39 -0.12
CA GLU A 59 -6.66 -17.36 -0.75
C GLU A 59 -5.86 -16.54 -1.78
N THR A 60 -6.61 -15.98 -2.73
CA THR A 60 -6.12 -14.93 -3.64
C THR A 60 -6.77 -13.62 -3.24
N VAL A 61 -5.95 -12.65 -2.87
CA VAL A 61 -6.38 -11.30 -2.53
C VAL A 61 -6.13 -10.40 -3.73
N THR A 62 -7.21 -9.95 -4.36
CA THR A 62 -7.14 -8.97 -5.45
C THR A 62 -7.07 -7.56 -4.86
N ILE A 63 -6.01 -6.84 -5.20
CA ILE A 63 -5.77 -5.45 -4.84
C ILE A 63 -6.36 -4.58 -5.95
N THR A 64 -7.45 -3.89 -5.62
CA THR A 64 -8.16 -2.95 -6.50
C THR A 64 -7.78 -1.51 -6.16
N ALA A 65 -8.10 -0.56 -7.05
CA ALA A 65 -7.89 0.86 -6.77
C ALA A 65 -8.66 1.32 -5.51
N ASP A 66 -9.89 0.84 -5.31
CA ASP A 66 -10.70 1.14 -4.12
C ASP A 66 -10.03 0.62 -2.84
N TYR A 67 -9.38 -0.55 -2.90
CA TYR A 67 -8.64 -1.09 -1.77
C TYR A 67 -7.44 -0.21 -1.42
N VAL A 68 -6.72 0.28 -2.42
CA VAL A 68 -5.59 1.22 -2.25
C VAL A 68 -6.05 2.52 -1.60
N ASP A 69 -7.14 3.12 -2.08
CA ASP A 69 -7.67 4.36 -1.52
C ASP A 69 -8.16 4.16 -0.08
N ALA A 70 -8.90 3.07 0.19
CA ALA A 70 -9.37 2.75 1.53
C ALA A 70 -8.22 2.64 2.55
N GLN A 71 -7.13 1.96 2.18
CA GLN A 71 -5.99 1.74 3.08
C GLN A 71 -5.05 2.95 3.21
N LEU A 72 -4.99 3.82 2.20
CA LEU A 72 -4.00 4.90 2.12
C LEU A 72 -4.61 6.32 2.16
N SER A 73 -5.93 6.45 2.25
CA SER A 73 -6.65 7.73 2.33
C SER A 73 -6.13 8.63 3.47
N ASP A 74 -5.89 8.08 4.65
CA ASP A 74 -5.37 8.80 5.82
C ASP A 74 -3.93 9.30 5.61
N LEU A 75 -3.16 8.58 4.80
CA LEU A 75 -1.77 8.89 4.47
C LEU A 75 -1.71 10.11 3.53
N ALA A 76 -2.50 10.07 2.47
CA ALA A 76 -2.58 11.12 1.46
C ALA A 76 -3.18 12.43 2.01
N GLY A 77 -4.04 12.36 3.03
CA GLY A 77 -4.76 13.49 3.58
C GLY A 77 -4.04 14.25 4.71
N ASN A 78 -3.02 13.66 5.35
CA ASN A 78 -2.42 14.24 6.57
C ASN A 78 -0.88 14.30 6.50
N SER A 79 -0.36 15.51 6.23
CA SER A 79 1.08 15.77 6.08
C SER A 79 1.89 15.50 7.36
N ASP A 80 1.28 15.60 8.53
CA ASP A 80 1.97 15.30 9.79
C ASP A 80 2.02 13.79 10.03
N LEU A 81 0.93 13.07 9.74
CA LEU A 81 0.91 11.61 9.85
C LEU A 81 1.92 10.96 8.88
N SER A 82 1.98 11.45 7.65
CA SER A 82 2.94 10.97 6.64
C SER A 82 4.40 11.25 6.96
N LYS A 83 4.71 12.22 7.84
CA LYS A 83 6.09 12.48 8.30
C LYS A 83 6.58 11.51 9.37
N PHE A 84 5.68 10.88 10.11
CA PHE A 84 6.02 10.01 11.24
C PHE A 84 5.81 8.51 10.94
N ILE A 85 4.94 8.18 9.97
CA ILE A 85 4.61 6.80 9.61
C ILE A 85 5.37 6.34 8.35
N LEU A 86 5.81 7.26 7.47
CA LEU A 86 6.55 6.97 6.23
C LEU A 86 7.85 7.78 6.11
#